data_AF-A0A2M7GZX7-F1
#
_entry.id   AF-A0A2M7GZX7-F1
#
_cell.length_a   1.000
_cell.length_b   1.000
_cell.length_c   1.000
_cell.angle_alpha   90.00
_cell.angle_beta   90.00
_cell.angle_gamma   90.00
#
_symmetry.space_group_name_H-M   'P 1'
#
loop_
_entity.id
_entity.type
_entity.pdbx_description
1 polymer ?
#
loop_
_entity_poly.entity_id
_entity_poly.type
_entity_poly.pdbx_seq_one_letter_code
_entity_poly.pdbx_strand_id
1 'polypeptide(L)'
;MKNGFDTKKYLKAQTAAILKRVKKFKSKLYLEFGGKICYDFHASRVLPGYDPNTKIFLLQQLKDKIEIIFCVSAKDIEQGKIRSDFNLSYESMTIKTINDLRRFSLQVNAVIINRFSGEKQALKLKKYLENQKIKAYLQAEIQGYPADIDKILSREGYGKNPYIKTEKSIVIVAGAGPGSGKMSTCLSQIFYDFKQNKKSGFAKFETFPIWNIPLE
;
A
#
# COMPACT_ATOMS: atom_id res chain seq x y z
N MET A 1 16.80 16.62 -23.56
CA MET A 1 16.55 15.17 -23.75
C MET A 1 15.28 14.99 -24.56
N LYS A 2 15.27 14.08 -25.54
CA LYS A 2 14.05 13.71 -26.28
C LYS A 2 13.19 12.81 -25.38
N ASN A 3 11.89 13.06 -25.32
CA ASN A 3 10.98 12.21 -24.52
C ASN A 3 10.96 10.79 -25.12
N GLY A 4 11.28 9.79 -24.31
CA GLY A 4 11.23 8.36 -24.64
C GLY A 4 10.06 7.61 -23.99
N PHE A 5 9.33 8.26 -23.09
CA PHE A 5 8.18 7.70 -22.38
C PHE A 5 6.94 8.58 -22.54
N ASP A 6 5.80 7.95 -22.82
CA ASP A 6 4.50 8.62 -22.94
C ASP A 6 3.62 8.30 -21.71
N THR A 7 3.57 9.25 -20.78
CA THR A 7 2.77 9.14 -19.56
C THR A 7 1.27 9.00 -19.84
N LYS A 8 0.72 9.69 -20.87
CA LYS A 8 -0.72 9.60 -21.19
C LYS A 8 -1.08 8.22 -21.71
N LYS A 9 -0.26 7.68 -22.63
CA LYS A 9 -0.42 6.31 -23.15
C LYS A 9 -0.30 5.29 -22.02
N TYR A 10 0.68 5.46 -21.13
CA TYR A 10 0.87 4.60 -19.97
C TYR A 10 -0.35 4.59 -19.05
N LEU A 11 -0.89 5.76 -18.66
CA LEU A 11 -2.06 5.85 -17.80
C LEU A 11 -3.26 5.11 -18.39
N LYS A 12 -3.54 5.30 -19.69
CA LYS A 12 -4.63 4.58 -20.38
C LYS A 12 -4.44 3.07 -20.33
N ALA A 13 -3.23 2.59 -20.67
CA ALA A 13 -2.92 1.16 -20.69
C ALA A 13 -2.95 0.54 -19.29
N GLN A 14 -2.37 1.22 -18.30
CA GLN A 14 -2.25 0.73 -16.93
C GLN A 14 -3.62 0.71 -16.22
N THR A 15 -4.45 1.75 -16.40
CA THR A 15 -5.83 1.77 -15.90
C THR A 15 -6.63 0.59 -16.47
N ALA A 16 -6.53 0.36 -17.78
CA ALA A 16 -7.20 -0.77 -18.43
C ALA A 16 -6.70 -2.13 -17.89
N ALA A 17 -5.40 -2.28 -17.68
CA ALA A 17 -4.79 -3.50 -17.14
C ALA A 17 -5.25 -3.79 -15.71
N ILE A 18 -5.31 -2.77 -14.83
CA ILE A 18 -5.83 -2.90 -13.46
C ILE A 18 -7.30 -3.31 -13.50
N LEU A 19 -8.14 -2.62 -14.28
CA LEU A 19 -9.56 -2.96 -14.38
C LEU A 19 -9.78 -4.38 -14.94
N LYS A 20 -8.98 -4.81 -15.92
CA LYS A 20 -8.99 -6.19 -16.43
C LYS A 20 -8.60 -7.19 -15.35
N ARG A 21 -7.64 -6.86 -14.48
CA ARG A 21 -7.24 -7.71 -13.35
C ARG A 21 -8.36 -7.83 -12.31
N VAL A 22 -9.02 -6.71 -11.96
CA VAL A 22 -10.12 -6.68 -11.00
C VAL A 22 -11.26 -7.60 -11.45
N LYS A 23 -11.60 -7.60 -12.74
CA LYS A 23 -12.63 -8.47 -13.32
C LYS A 23 -12.36 -9.98 -13.18
N LYS A 24 -11.12 -10.40 -12.88
CA LYS A 24 -10.80 -11.81 -12.60
C LYS A 24 -11.28 -12.26 -11.21
N PHE A 25 -11.62 -11.33 -10.33
CA PHE A 25 -12.08 -11.60 -8.97
C PHE A 25 -13.54 -11.21 -8.83
N LYS A 26 -14.33 -11.99 -8.06
CA LYS A 26 -15.77 -11.75 -7.92
C LYS A 26 -16.11 -10.67 -6.89
N SER A 27 -15.21 -10.41 -5.94
CA SER A 27 -15.42 -9.44 -4.85
C SER A 27 -14.56 -8.19 -5.03
N LYS A 28 -13.26 -8.29 -4.72
CA LYS A 28 -12.34 -7.15 -4.73
C LYS A 28 -10.90 -7.58 -4.99
N LEU A 29 -10.07 -6.62 -5.36
CA LEU A 29 -8.63 -6.78 -5.54
C LEU A 29 -7.87 -5.98 -4.47
N TYR A 30 -7.07 -6.65 -3.65
CA TYR A 30 -6.03 -6.03 -2.84
C TYR A 30 -4.78 -5.87 -3.70
N LEU A 31 -4.44 -4.63 -4.04
CA LEU A 31 -3.35 -4.28 -4.94
C LEU A 31 -2.22 -3.65 -4.12
N GLU A 32 -1.15 -4.42 -3.88
CA GLU A 32 0.04 -3.90 -3.22
C GLU A 32 0.77 -2.94 -4.16
N PHE A 33 0.93 -1.69 -3.72
CA PHE A 33 1.75 -0.70 -4.40
C PHE A 33 3.18 -0.75 -3.84
N GLY A 34 4.10 -1.21 -4.67
CA GLY A 34 5.53 -1.17 -4.40
C GLY A 34 6.13 0.22 -4.67
N GLY A 35 7.18 0.53 -3.92
CA GLY A 35 7.89 1.81 -4.04
C GLY A 35 7.07 3.02 -3.56
N LYS A 36 7.40 4.18 -4.11
CA LYS A 36 6.78 5.47 -3.75
C LYS A 36 5.45 5.62 -4.46
N ILE A 37 4.43 6.09 -3.75
CA ILE A 37 3.13 6.45 -4.35
C ILE A 37 3.14 7.87 -4.94
N CYS A 38 3.92 8.79 -4.34
CA CYS A 38 4.12 10.15 -4.79
C CYS A 38 5.59 10.38 -5.15
N TYR A 39 5.86 11.27 -6.10
CA TYR A 39 7.20 11.78 -6.40
C TYR A 39 8.25 10.70 -6.73
N ASP A 40 7.94 9.86 -7.73
CA ASP A 40 8.87 8.86 -8.24
C ASP A 40 9.93 9.50 -9.15
N PHE A 41 10.78 10.33 -8.56
CA PHE A 41 11.86 11.02 -9.26
C PHE A 41 12.91 10.07 -9.84
N HIS A 42 13.01 8.84 -9.31
CA HIS A 42 13.87 7.81 -9.90
C HIS A 42 13.31 7.40 -11.27
N ALA A 43 12.02 7.03 -11.34
CA ALA A 43 11.37 6.70 -12.61
C ALA A 43 11.44 7.85 -13.62
N SER A 44 11.24 9.09 -13.18
CA SER A 44 11.31 10.27 -14.06
C SER A 44 12.70 10.49 -14.68
N ARG A 45 13.78 10.18 -13.93
CA ARG A 45 15.15 10.24 -14.47
C ARG A 45 15.47 9.08 -15.41
N VAL A 46 14.99 7.88 -15.08
CA VAL A 46 15.28 6.65 -15.84
C VAL A 46 14.45 6.55 -17.13
N LEU A 47 13.22 7.08 -17.12
CA LEU A 47 12.27 7.03 -18.23
C LEU A 47 11.94 8.46 -18.68
N PRO A 48 12.72 9.07 -19.60
CA PRO A 48 12.52 10.46 -20.01
C PRO A 48 11.09 10.71 -20.56
N GLY A 49 10.28 11.50 -19.84
CA GLY A 49 8.86 11.72 -20.14
C GLY A 49 7.89 11.06 -19.16
N TYR A 50 8.39 10.26 -18.20
CA TYR A 50 7.63 9.76 -17.06
C TYR A 50 7.43 10.89 -16.03
N ASP A 51 6.18 11.20 -15.73
CA ASP A 51 5.83 12.18 -14.69
C ASP A 51 6.05 11.57 -13.28
N PRO A 52 6.76 12.24 -12.35
CA PRO A 52 6.95 11.73 -10.98
C PRO A 52 5.65 11.39 -10.23
N ASN A 53 4.53 12.00 -10.62
CA ASN A 53 3.20 11.79 -10.06
C ASN A 53 2.32 10.85 -10.89
N THR A 54 2.88 10.11 -11.85
CA THR A 54 2.14 9.17 -12.71
C THR A 54 1.27 8.19 -11.89
N LYS A 55 1.77 7.67 -10.77
CA LYS A 55 0.97 6.77 -9.89
C LYS A 55 -0.21 7.50 -9.23
N ILE A 56 -0.07 8.78 -8.90
CA ILE A 56 -1.15 9.61 -8.38
C ILE A 56 -2.23 9.79 -9.45
N PHE A 57 -1.82 10.15 -10.67
CA PHE A 57 -2.76 10.33 -11.79
C PHE A 57 -3.49 9.02 -12.12
N LEU A 58 -2.81 7.88 -12.04
CA LEU A 58 -3.42 6.56 -12.16
C LEU A 58 -4.50 6.33 -11.10
N LEU A 59 -4.23 6.65 -9.83
CA LEU A 59 -5.19 6.52 -8.74
C LEU A 59 -6.36 7.49 -8.90
N GLN A 60 -6.13 8.72 -9.38
CA GLN A 60 -7.20 9.69 -9.65
C GLN A 60 -8.17 9.20 -10.74
N GLN A 61 -7.67 8.52 -11.79
CA GLN A 61 -8.53 7.90 -12.81
C GLN A 61 -9.41 6.77 -12.24
N LEU A 62 -8.99 6.18 -11.11
CA LEU A 62 -9.68 5.08 -10.43
C LEU A 62 -10.40 5.53 -9.15
N LYS A 63 -10.42 6.83 -8.83
CA LYS A 63 -10.81 7.36 -7.50
C LYS A 63 -12.14 6.81 -6.97
N ASP A 64 -13.15 6.65 -7.84
CA ASP A 64 -14.48 6.20 -7.43
C ASP A 64 -14.57 4.69 -7.14
N LYS A 65 -13.53 3.94 -7.51
CA LYS A 65 -13.42 2.47 -7.46
C LYS A 65 -12.36 1.99 -6.48
N ILE A 66 -11.63 2.90 -5.82
CA ILE A 66 -10.52 2.56 -4.92
C ILE A 66 -10.80 2.98 -3.47
N GLU A 67 -10.24 2.22 -2.54
CA GLU A 67 -9.93 2.65 -1.18
C GLU A 67 -8.42 2.47 -0.95
N ILE A 68 -7.83 3.31 -0.10
CA ILE A 68 -6.39 3.28 0.18
C ILE A 68 -6.16 2.88 1.63
N ILE A 69 -5.38 1.81 1.83
CA ILE A 69 -4.82 1.39 3.11
C ILE A 69 -3.33 1.72 3.09
N PHE A 70 -2.85 2.39 4.13
CA PHE A 70 -1.45 2.78 4.26
C PHE A 70 -0.77 2.01 5.40
N CYS A 71 0.33 1.33 5.12
CA CYS A 71 1.03 0.49 6.09
C CYS A 71 2.34 1.14 6.58
N VAL A 72 2.65 0.99 7.85
CA VAL A 72 3.91 1.44 8.47
C VAL A 72 4.34 0.43 9.54
N SER A 73 5.65 0.27 9.76
CA SER A 73 6.20 -0.64 10.78
C SER A 73 6.34 0.08 12.12
N ALA A 74 5.73 -0.47 13.18
CA ALA A 74 5.86 0.02 14.56
C ALA A 74 7.32 0.06 15.01
N LYS A 75 8.07 -1.00 14.71
CA LYS A 75 9.51 -1.10 15.02
C LYS A 75 10.33 -0.04 14.28
N ASP A 76 10.00 0.24 13.01
CA ASP A 76 10.71 1.28 12.24
C ASP A 76 10.40 2.68 12.77
N ILE A 77 9.16 2.91 13.25
CA ILE A 77 8.78 4.16 13.92
C ILE A 77 9.55 4.32 15.24
N GLU A 78 9.57 3.29 16.08
CA GLU A 78 10.24 3.32 17.38
C GLU A 78 11.75 3.56 17.25
N GLN A 79 12.37 2.96 16.23
CA GLN A 79 13.79 3.15 15.92
C GLN A 79 14.10 4.51 15.26
N GLY A 80 13.09 5.34 14.98
CA GLY A 80 13.29 6.61 14.29
C GLY A 80 13.84 6.45 12.86
N LYS A 81 13.54 5.32 12.19
CA LYS A 81 14.08 4.99 10.88
C LYS A 81 13.83 6.12 9.88
N ILE A 82 14.89 6.56 9.22
CA ILE A 82 14.86 7.63 8.23
C ILE A 82 14.72 7.04 6.83
N ARG A 83 13.86 7.65 6.02
CA ARG A 83 13.74 7.38 4.59
C ARG A 83 14.67 8.34 3.83
N SER A 84 15.68 7.79 3.16
CA SER A 84 16.80 8.54 2.58
C SER A 84 16.43 9.54 1.48
N ASP A 85 15.31 9.31 0.78
CA ASP A 85 14.87 10.16 -0.33
C ASP A 85 14.30 11.52 0.10
N PHE A 86 13.70 11.59 1.29
CA PHE A 86 13.12 12.82 1.84
C PHE A 86 13.81 13.27 3.13
N ASN A 87 14.73 12.47 3.67
CA ASN A 87 15.34 12.67 4.97
C ASN A 87 14.31 12.86 6.11
N LEU A 88 13.24 12.05 6.07
CA LEU A 88 12.16 12.08 7.05
C LEU A 88 12.04 10.73 7.75
N SER A 89 11.67 10.75 9.03
CA SER A 89 11.31 9.53 9.76
C SER A 89 10.11 8.84 9.11
N TYR A 90 9.94 7.54 9.33
CA TYR A 90 8.78 6.79 8.82
C TYR A 90 7.44 7.33 9.36
N GLU A 91 7.45 7.87 10.59
CA GLU A 91 6.31 8.58 11.17
C GLU A 91 5.96 9.84 10.35
N SER A 92 6.92 10.75 10.18
CA SER A 92 6.74 11.98 9.41
C SER A 92 6.40 11.69 7.95
N MET A 93 7.00 10.67 7.37
CA MET A 93 6.71 10.19 6.02
C MET A 93 5.28 9.69 5.86
N THR A 94 4.76 8.99 6.87
CA THR A 94 3.37 8.52 6.88
C THR A 94 2.41 9.71 6.88
N ILE A 95 2.61 10.66 7.80
CA ILE A 95 1.78 11.87 7.90
C ILE A 95 1.86 12.70 6.61
N LYS A 96 3.08 12.92 6.09
CA LYS A 96 3.31 13.65 4.84
C LYS A 96 2.59 12.99 3.67
N THR A 97 2.74 11.68 3.50
CA THR A 97 2.14 10.95 2.37
C THR A 97 0.62 11.01 2.41
N ILE A 98 0.01 10.86 3.59
CA ILE A 98 -1.44 11.02 3.77
C ILE A 98 -1.90 12.42 3.35
N ASN A 99 -1.18 13.46 3.78
CA ASN A 99 -1.51 14.84 3.44
C ASN A 99 -1.31 15.14 1.95
N ASP A 100 -0.25 14.62 1.33
CA ASP A 100 -0.02 14.74 -0.10
C ASP A 100 -1.13 14.07 -0.90
N LEU A 101 -1.53 12.84 -0.57
CA LEU A 101 -2.65 12.15 -1.21
C LEU A 101 -3.94 12.97 -1.10
N ARG A 102 -4.22 13.54 0.08
CA ARG A 102 -5.39 14.40 0.30
C ARG A 102 -5.39 15.62 -0.63
N ARG A 103 -4.24 16.26 -0.85
CA ARG A 103 -4.10 17.40 -1.80
C ARG A 103 -4.44 16.99 -3.24
N PHE A 104 -4.21 15.74 -3.60
CA PHE A 104 -4.62 15.17 -4.89
C PHE A 104 -6.04 14.58 -4.89
N SER A 105 -6.87 14.90 -3.89
CA SER A 105 -8.23 14.37 -3.73
C SER A 105 -8.27 12.84 -3.60
N LEU A 106 -7.23 12.24 -3.03
CA LEU A 106 -7.16 10.82 -2.69
C LEU A 106 -7.16 10.67 -1.17
N GLN A 107 -8.13 9.93 -0.63
CA GLN A 107 -8.27 9.74 0.81
C GLN A 107 -7.66 8.40 1.24
N VAL A 108 -6.88 8.43 2.33
CA VAL A 108 -6.47 7.20 3.03
C VAL A 108 -7.59 6.78 3.98
N ASN A 109 -8.13 5.59 3.76
CA ASN A 109 -9.27 5.04 4.50
C ASN A 109 -8.83 4.44 5.85
N ALA A 110 -7.64 3.84 5.89
CA ALA A 110 -7.08 3.25 7.10
C ALA A 110 -5.54 3.24 7.09
N VAL A 111 -4.96 3.32 8.27
CA VAL A 111 -3.52 3.11 8.50
C VAL A 111 -3.31 1.84 9.31
N ILE A 112 -2.40 0.98 8.86
CA ILE A 112 -2.00 -0.25 9.56
C ILE A 112 -0.60 -0.08 10.10
N ILE A 113 -0.49 -0.09 11.41
CA ILE A 113 0.75 -0.05 12.15
C ILE A 113 1.12 -1.50 12.46
N ASN A 114 1.94 -2.06 11.58
CA ASN A 114 2.36 -3.46 11.58
C ASN A 114 3.50 -3.72 12.56
N ARG A 115 3.69 -5.00 12.89
CA ARG A 115 4.78 -5.48 13.77
C ARG A 115 4.73 -4.84 15.17
N PHE A 116 3.54 -4.49 15.65
CA PHE A 116 3.34 -3.87 16.94
C PHE A 116 3.53 -4.86 18.09
N SER A 117 4.32 -4.48 19.08
CA SER A 117 4.61 -5.24 20.29
C SER A 117 4.61 -4.38 21.57
N GLY A 118 4.15 -3.12 21.48
CA GLY A 118 4.08 -2.19 22.62
C GLY A 118 4.84 -0.87 22.41
N GLU A 119 5.27 -0.58 21.18
CA GLU A 119 6.08 0.59 20.82
C GLU A 119 5.33 1.90 21.15
N LYS A 120 5.94 2.74 21.98
CA LYS A 120 5.32 3.97 22.49
C LYS A 120 5.12 4.99 21.37
N GLN A 121 6.08 5.10 20.44
CA GLN A 121 5.98 6.03 19.31
C GLN A 121 4.88 5.59 18.33
N ALA A 122 4.69 4.29 18.14
CA ALA A 122 3.59 3.75 17.34
C ALA A 122 2.21 4.12 17.92
N LEU A 123 2.05 4.05 19.25
CA LEU A 123 0.82 4.49 19.93
C LEU A 123 0.57 6.00 19.79
N LYS A 124 1.63 6.83 19.83
CA LYS A 124 1.51 8.27 19.59
C LYS A 124 1.03 8.56 18.16
N LEU A 125 1.60 7.90 17.16
CA LEU A 125 1.15 8.04 15.78
C LEU A 125 -0.31 7.60 15.61
N LYS A 126 -0.70 6.48 16.22
CA LYS A 126 -2.11 6.02 16.21
C LYS A 126 -3.05 7.11 16.73
N LYS A 127 -2.75 7.67 17.92
CA LYS A 127 -3.56 8.73 18.54
C LYS A 127 -3.61 9.99 17.67
N TYR A 128 -2.48 10.38 17.07
CA TYR A 128 -2.43 11.50 16.14
C TYR A 128 -3.35 11.29 14.94
N LEU A 129 -3.32 10.11 14.31
CA LEU A 129 -4.16 9.78 13.16
C LEU A 129 -5.65 9.75 13.53
N GLU A 130 -6.01 9.21 14.68
CA GLU A 130 -7.40 9.15 15.15
C GLU A 130 -7.96 10.54 15.45
N ASN A 131 -7.16 11.45 16.03
CA ASN A 131 -7.54 12.86 16.19
C ASN A 131 -7.79 13.57 14.85
N GLN A 132 -7.16 13.10 13.78
CA GLN A 132 -7.40 13.55 12.40
C GLN A 132 -8.54 12.79 11.70
N LYS A 133 -9.32 12.00 12.45
CA LYS A 133 -10.43 11.16 11.95
C LYS A 133 -9.97 10.09 10.93
N ILE A 134 -8.72 9.67 11.00
CA ILE A 134 -8.18 8.57 10.19
C ILE A 134 -8.16 7.31 11.04
N LYS A 135 -8.81 6.24 10.56
CA LYS A 135 -8.81 4.95 11.26
C LYS A 135 -7.39 4.38 11.27
N ALA A 136 -6.89 4.03 12.45
CA ALA A 136 -5.57 3.44 12.61
C ALA A 136 -5.67 2.14 13.41
N TYR A 137 -5.06 1.07 12.89
CA TYR A 137 -5.10 -0.25 13.50
C TYR A 137 -3.71 -0.75 13.82
N LEU A 138 -3.59 -1.46 14.94
CA LEU A 138 -2.35 -2.13 15.35
C LEU A 138 -2.42 -3.58 14.91
N GLN A 139 -1.32 -4.08 14.36
CA GLN A 139 -1.17 -5.48 13.96
C GLN A 139 0.14 -6.02 14.52
N ALA A 140 0.05 -7.11 15.28
CA ALA A 140 1.22 -7.78 15.86
C ALA A 140 2.00 -8.58 14.80
N GLU A 141 3.24 -8.96 15.14
CA GLU A 141 3.95 -9.98 14.35
C GLU A 141 3.28 -11.35 14.52
N ILE A 142 3.17 -12.08 13.42
CA ILE A 142 2.72 -13.47 13.44
C ILE A 142 3.96 -14.34 13.65
N GLN A 143 4.02 -15.06 14.76
CA GLN A 143 5.10 -16.01 15.03
C GLN A 143 5.12 -17.12 13.95
N GLY A 144 6.31 -17.49 13.50
CA GLY A 144 6.48 -18.50 12.45
C GLY A 144 6.26 -17.98 11.01
N TYR A 145 5.94 -16.70 10.84
CA TYR A 145 5.81 -16.10 9.51
C TYR A 145 7.18 -15.97 8.81
N PRO A 146 7.32 -16.35 7.52
CA PRO A 146 6.28 -16.82 6.60
C PRO A 146 6.15 -18.35 6.47
N ALA A 147 6.88 -19.14 7.26
CA ALA A 147 7.04 -20.59 7.04
C ALA A 147 5.90 -21.46 7.57
N ASP A 148 5.28 -21.08 8.70
CA ASP A 148 4.24 -21.86 9.37
C ASP A 148 2.84 -21.54 8.81
N ILE A 149 2.49 -22.17 7.69
CA ILE A 149 1.25 -21.87 6.94
C ILE A 149 -0.01 -22.12 7.79
N ASP A 150 -0.05 -23.22 8.53
CA ASP A 150 -1.21 -23.59 9.35
C ASP A 150 -1.46 -22.55 10.44
N LYS A 151 -0.40 -22.10 11.12
CA LYS A 151 -0.51 -21.01 12.10
C LYS A 151 -0.92 -19.70 11.43
N ILE A 152 -0.35 -19.35 10.28
CA ILE A 152 -0.68 -18.13 9.55
C ILE A 152 -2.18 -18.08 9.18
N LEU A 153 -2.73 -19.19 8.69
CA LEU A 153 -4.14 -19.30 8.29
C LEU A 153 -5.10 -19.65 9.44
N SER A 154 -4.67 -19.47 10.70
CA SER A 154 -5.47 -19.80 11.88
C SER A 154 -6.14 -18.58 12.53
N ARG A 155 -6.86 -18.81 13.64
CA ARG A 155 -7.31 -17.75 14.56
C ARG A 155 -6.14 -17.04 15.22
N GLU A 156 -4.98 -17.68 15.36
CA GLU A 156 -3.80 -17.12 16.03
C GLU A 156 -2.85 -16.37 15.10
N GLY A 157 -2.93 -16.62 13.79
CA GLY A 157 -2.24 -15.87 12.74
C GLY A 157 -3.10 -14.71 12.23
N TYR A 158 -3.50 -14.75 10.97
CA TYR A 158 -4.33 -13.72 10.35
C TYR A 158 -5.65 -13.46 11.08
N GLY A 159 -6.19 -14.44 11.82
CA GLY A 159 -7.39 -14.26 12.62
C GLY A 159 -7.27 -13.35 13.85
N LYS A 160 -6.05 -13.00 14.29
CA LYS A 160 -5.81 -11.96 15.31
C LYS A 160 -5.77 -10.56 14.73
N ASN A 161 -5.57 -10.43 13.42
CA ASN A 161 -5.41 -9.13 12.78
C ASN A 161 -6.76 -8.40 12.65
N PRO A 162 -6.77 -7.07 12.62
CA PRO A 162 -8.00 -6.32 12.40
C PRO A 162 -8.55 -6.57 10.98
N TYR A 163 -9.86 -6.84 10.86
CA TYR A 163 -10.55 -6.80 9.58
C TYR A 163 -10.93 -5.37 9.22
N ILE A 164 -10.41 -4.88 8.10
CA ILE A 164 -10.59 -3.53 7.62
C ILE A 164 -11.75 -3.55 6.63
N LYS A 165 -12.92 -3.12 7.10
CA LYS A 165 -14.13 -3.03 6.28
C LYS A 165 -13.90 -2.05 5.13
N THR A 166 -14.01 -2.58 3.92
CA THR A 166 -13.82 -1.88 2.63
C THR A 166 -14.97 -2.26 1.71
N GLU A 167 -15.47 -1.30 0.96
CA GLU A 167 -16.65 -1.38 0.10
C GLU A 167 -16.28 -1.36 -1.39
N LYS A 168 -15.13 -0.79 -1.74
CA LYS A 168 -14.71 -0.63 -3.13
C LYS A 168 -14.10 -1.91 -3.70
N SER A 169 -14.22 -2.06 -5.01
CA SER A 169 -13.70 -3.22 -5.76
C SER A 169 -12.17 -3.29 -5.80
N ILE A 170 -11.48 -2.19 -5.50
CA ILE A 170 -10.02 -2.10 -5.50
C ILE A 170 -9.57 -1.53 -4.16
N VAL A 171 -8.70 -2.24 -3.46
CA VAL A 171 -8.07 -1.76 -2.24
C VAL A 171 -6.59 -1.61 -2.51
N ILE A 172 -6.13 -0.37 -2.59
CA ILE A 172 -4.73 -0.01 -2.79
C ILE A 172 -4.02 -0.14 -1.44
N VAL A 173 -2.98 -0.97 -1.37
CA VAL A 173 -2.19 -1.14 -0.16
C VAL A 173 -0.80 -0.56 -0.40
N ALA A 174 -0.56 0.64 0.11
CA ALA A 174 0.72 1.34 0.04
C ALA A 174 1.39 1.37 1.42
N GLY A 175 2.61 1.90 1.52
CA GLY A 175 3.25 2.03 2.82
C GLY A 175 4.45 2.96 2.86
N ALA A 176 4.90 3.25 4.08
CA ALA A 176 6.00 4.18 4.35
C ALA A 176 7.33 3.72 3.71
N GLY A 177 7.52 2.41 3.55
CA GLY A 177 8.68 1.86 2.88
C GLY A 177 8.65 0.33 2.74
N PRO A 178 9.82 -0.28 2.45
CA PRO A 178 10.03 -1.71 2.59
C PRO A 178 9.77 -2.17 4.03
N GLY A 179 9.35 -3.43 4.21
CA GLY A 179 9.14 -4.00 5.54
C GLY A 179 7.92 -3.46 6.32
N SER A 180 7.12 -2.56 5.75
CA SER A 180 5.91 -2.03 6.42
C SER A 180 4.74 -3.02 6.49
N GLY A 181 4.89 -4.25 6.01
CA GLY A 181 3.87 -5.30 6.11
C GLY A 181 2.76 -5.27 5.05
N LYS A 182 2.92 -4.54 3.93
CA LYS A 182 1.90 -4.40 2.86
C LYS A 182 1.32 -5.74 2.38
N MET A 183 2.18 -6.69 1.99
CA MET A 183 1.75 -8.03 1.55
C MET A 183 1.01 -8.79 2.65
N SER A 184 1.55 -8.81 3.87
CA SER A 184 0.90 -9.47 5.02
C SER A 184 -0.49 -8.88 5.30
N THR A 185 -0.63 -7.55 5.21
CA THR A 185 -1.93 -6.87 5.31
C THR A 185 -2.88 -7.34 4.20
N CYS A 186 -2.44 -7.37 2.93
CA CYS A 186 -3.28 -7.84 1.82
C CYS A 186 -3.80 -9.27 2.05
N LEU A 187 -2.90 -10.20 2.39
CA LEU A 187 -3.23 -11.60 2.60
C LEU A 187 -4.13 -11.80 3.83
N SER A 188 -3.89 -11.03 4.90
CA SER A 188 -4.76 -11.03 6.08
C SER A 188 -6.18 -10.58 5.74
N GLN A 189 -6.36 -9.57 4.89
CA GLN A 189 -7.70 -9.13 4.48
C GLN A 189 -8.39 -10.14 3.55
N ILE A 190 -7.64 -10.78 2.65
CA ILE A 190 -8.15 -11.88 1.82
C ILE A 190 -8.62 -13.05 2.68
N PHE A 191 -7.90 -13.38 3.74
CA PHE A 191 -8.30 -14.39 4.71
C PHE A 191 -9.67 -14.09 5.35
N TYR A 192 -9.92 -12.84 5.75
CA TYR A 192 -11.23 -12.43 6.27
C TYR A 192 -12.35 -12.43 5.22
N ASP A 193 -12.03 -12.01 3.99
CA ASP A 193 -12.98 -12.08 2.88
C ASP A 193 -13.37 -13.53 2.58
N PHE A 194 -12.39 -14.46 2.56
CA PHE A 194 -12.63 -15.89 2.38
C PHE A 194 -13.57 -16.45 3.45
N LYS A 195 -13.36 -16.10 4.72
CA LYS A 195 -14.27 -16.46 5.83
C LYS A 195 -15.70 -15.94 5.67
N GLN A 196 -15.88 -14.89 4.88
CA GLN A 196 -17.18 -14.30 4.55
C GLN A 196 -17.69 -14.72 3.17
N ASN A 197 -17.13 -15.80 2.58
CA ASN A 197 -17.45 -16.29 1.24
C ASN A 197 -17.24 -15.25 0.12
N LYS A 198 -16.40 -14.23 0.35
CA LYS A 198 -16.01 -13.22 -0.64
C LYS A 198 -14.75 -13.68 -1.36
N LYS A 199 -14.84 -13.86 -2.68
CA LYS A 199 -13.70 -14.25 -3.54
C LYS A 199 -12.90 -13.02 -3.97
N SER A 200 -12.05 -12.53 -3.06
CA SER A 200 -11.08 -11.47 -3.35
C SER A 200 -9.74 -12.01 -3.84
N GLY A 201 -8.90 -11.12 -4.36
CA GLY A 201 -7.62 -11.46 -4.94
C GLY A 201 -6.49 -10.54 -4.51
N PHE A 202 -5.26 -11.00 -4.76
CA PHE A 202 -4.04 -10.23 -4.57
C PHE A 202 -3.37 -9.94 -5.93
N ALA A 203 -2.78 -8.76 -6.05
CA ALA A 203 -1.80 -8.47 -7.08
C ALA A 203 -0.79 -7.45 -6.57
N LYS A 204 0.37 -7.38 -7.23
CA LYS A 204 1.42 -6.42 -6.93
C LYS A 204 1.61 -5.47 -8.11
N PHE A 205 1.80 -4.20 -7.81
CA PHE A 205 2.11 -3.14 -8.77
C PHE A 205 3.50 -2.58 -8.46
N GLU A 206 4.43 -2.79 -9.37
CA GLU A 206 5.79 -2.25 -9.31
C GLU A 206 6.17 -1.64 -10.66
N THR A 207 6.91 -0.54 -10.62
CA THR A 207 7.44 0.12 -11.82
C THR A 207 8.74 -0.54 -12.30
N PHE A 208 9.56 -1.02 -11.36
CA PHE A 208 10.84 -1.65 -11.64
C PHE A 208 11.01 -2.95 -10.83
N PRO A 209 11.74 -3.94 -11.36
CA PRO A 209 12.24 -4.03 -12.74
C PRO A 209 11.09 -4.14 -13.77
N ILE A 210 11.33 -3.73 -15.02
CA ILE A 210 10.32 -3.82 -16.09
C ILE A 210 10.40 -5.23 -16.70
N TRP A 211 9.40 -6.05 -16.39
CA TRP A 211 9.39 -7.51 -16.67
C TRP A 211 9.55 -7.91 -18.15
N ASN A 212 9.26 -7.01 -19.09
CA ASN A 212 9.31 -7.26 -20.53
C ASN A 212 10.45 -6.48 -21.22
N ILE A 213 11.48 -6.09 -20.47
CA ILE A 213 12.74 -5.56 -20.97
C ILE A 213 13.86 -6.55 -20.60
N PRO A 214 14.90 -6.73 -21.44
CA PRO A 214 16.06 -7.56 -21.10
C PRO A 214 16.71 -7.17 -19.76
N LEU A 215 17.42 -8.12 -19.15
CA LEU A 215 18.16 -7.88 -17.90
C LEU A 215 19.48 -7.12 -18.10
N GLU A 216 20.00 -7.14 -19.33
CA GLU A 216 21.26 -6.51 -19.75
C GLU A 216 21.18 -4.99 -19.84
#